data_AF-A0AAV5IBI9-F1
#
_entry.id   AF-A0AAV5IBI9-F1
#
_cell.length_a   1.000
_cell.length_b   1.000
_cell.length_c   1.000
_cell.angle_alpha   90.00
_cell.angle_beta   90.00
_cell.angle_gamma   90.00
#
_symmetry.space_group_name_H-M   'P 1'
#
loop_
_entity.id
_entity.type
_entity.pdbx_description
1 polymer ?
#
loop_
_entity_poly.entity_id
_entity_poly.type
_entity_poly.pdbx_seq_one_letter_code
_entity_poly.pdbx_strand_id
1 'polypeptide(L)'
;MPDGICALPNLVNLAISYNFFFEEEGICQNLTSRGIAFDNSWNCIPDRVKQRTWNECQDLKQHKVDCSKVQCGSSVGGSAFPCPLVMVPPAAAAAAAPVLSNAPVKCEIRM
;
A
#
# COMPACT_ATOMS: atom_id res chain seq x y z
N MET A 1 6.17 -7.05 3.92
CA MET A 1 7.25 -6.41 3.11
C MET A 1 8.47 -7.30 3.25
N PRO A 2 9.18 -7.65 2.16
CA PRO A 2 10.28 -8.60 2.22
C PRO A 2 11.49 -8.09 3.01
N ASP A 3 12.02 -8.93 3.90
CA ASP A 3 13.19 -8.67 4.74
C ASP A 3 14.44 -8.30 3.93
N GLY A 4 14.59 -8.88 2.74
CA GLY A 4 15.74 -8.64 1.87
C GLY A 4 15.93 -7.17 1.49
N ILE A 5 14.85 -6.40 1.37
CA ILE A 5 14.90 -4.95 1.09
C ILE A 5 15.48 -4.22 2.30
N CYS A 6 15.01 -4.57 3.49
CA CYS A 6 15.41 -3.94 4.74
C CYS A 6 16.83 -4.34 5.17
N ALA A 7 17.35 -5.47 4.67
CA ALA A 7 18.71 -5.93 4.88
C ALA A 7 19.76 -5.26 3.96
N LEU A 8 19.34 -4.42 3.01
CA LEU A 8 20.27 -3.76 2.09
C LEU A 8 21.30 -2.90 2.87
N PRO A 9 22.62 -3.11 2.64
CA PRO A 9 23.66 -2.53 3.49
C PRO A 9 23.81 -1.02 3.34
N ASN A 10 23.45 -0.47 2.17
CA ASN A 10 23.56 0.94 1.84
C ASN A 10 22.19 1.64 1.79
N LEU A 11 21.15 1.05 2.39
CA LEU A 11 19.82 1.65 2.42
C LEU A 11 19.82 2.87 3.36
N VAL A 12 19.49 4.05 2.82
CA VAL A 12 19.43 5.31 3.58
C VAL A 12 17.99 5.82 3.72
N ASN A 13 17.16 5.58 2.71
CA ASN A 13 15.76 6.00 2.68
C ASN A 13 14.91 4.92 2.02
N LEU A 14 13.80 4.55 2.65
CA LEU A 14 12.80 3.64 2.14
C LEU A 14 11.42 4.27 2.32
N ALA A 15 10.76 4.59 1.22
CA ALA A 15 9.37 5.06 1.22
C ALA A 15 8.49 4.00 0.56
N ILE A 16 7.55 3.45 1.33
CA ILE A 16 6.53 2.51 0.86
C ILE A 16 5.12 3.05 1.11
N SER A 17 4.99 4.35 1.36
CA SER A 17 3.73 4.97 1.69
C SER A 17 2.73 4.93 0.53
N TYR A 18 1.44 5.10 0.85
CA TYR A 18 0.32 5.09 -0.09
C TYR A 18 0.09 3.76 -0.84
N ASN A 19 0.57 2.65 -0.30
CA ASN A 19 0.35 1.30 -0.83
C ASN A 19 -0.76 0.57 -0.03
N PHE A 20 -0.82 -0.76 -0.13
CA PHE A 20 -1.76 -1.62 0.60
C PHE A 20 -1.04 -2.80 1.27
N PHE A 21 0.16 -2.57 1.80
CA PHE A 21 0.87 -3.60 2.57
C PHE A 21 0.07 -3.95 3.83
N PHE A 22 -0.08 -5.24 4.12
CA PHE A 22 -0.78 -5.72 5.32
C PHE A 22 0.15 -6.07 6.47
N GLU A 23 1.42 -6.34 6.16
CA GLU A 23 2.39 -6.86 7.12
C GLU A 23 3.79 -6.31 6.84
N GLU A 24 4.55 -6.13 7.91
CA GLU A 24 5.97 -5.80 7.90
C GLU A 24 6.76 -6.90 8.61
N GLU A 25 7.77 -7.43 7.93
CA GLU A 25 8.65 -8.44 8.53
C GLU A 25 9.60 -7.79 9.55
N GLY A 26 10.07 -8.59 10.51
CA GLY A 26 10.65 -8.08 11.76
C GLY A 26 11.85 -7.14 11.58
N ILE A 27 12.71 -7.38 10.60
CA ILE A 27 13.89 -6.52 10.38
C ILE A 27 13.50 -5.13 9.85
N CYS A 28 12.36 -5.04 9.17
CA CYS A 28 11.83 -3.81 8.62
C CYS A 28 11.16 -2.93 9.67
N GLN A 29 10.68 -3.51 10.77
CA GLN A 29 10.02 -2.75 11.85
C GLN A 29 10.98 -1.82 12.60
N ASN A 30 12.31 -2.03 12.44
CA ASN A 30 13.35 -1.34 13.19
C ASN A 30 14.26 -0.44 12.31
N LEU A 31 13.80 -0.08 11.10
CA LEU A 31 14.58 0.73 10.16
C LEU A 31 14.93 2.12 10.73
N THR A 32 14.00 2.77 11.40
CA THR A 32 14.23 4.10 12.00
C THR A 32 15.35 4.08 13.04
N SER A 33 15.44 3.02 13.85
CA SER A 33 16.52 2.87 14.84
C SER A 33 17.88 2.58 14.20
N ARG A 34 17.91 2.15 12.94
CA ARG A 34 19.14 2.00 12.14
C ARG A 34 19.55 3.28 11.41
N GLY A 35 18.86 4.41 11.65
CA GLY A 35 19.13 5.69 11.01
C GLY A 35 18.61 5.79 9.57
N ILE A 36 17.71 4.87 9.18
CA ILE A 36 17.11 4.84 7.85
C ILE A 36 15.83 5.68 7.89
N ALA A 37 15.71 6.64 6.97
CA ALA A 37 14.44 7.35 6.78
C ALA A 37 13.40 6.36 6.27
N PHE A 38 12.29 6.19 7.00
CA PHE A 38 11.29 5.19 6.68
C PHE A 38 9.87 5.78 6.74
N ASP A 39 9.15 5.71 5.62
CA ASP A 39 7.76 6.12 5.52
C ASP A 39 6.89 4.95 5.05
N ASN A 40 6.09 4.42 5.96
CA ASN A 40 5.11 3.35 5.75
C ASN A 40 3.65 3.83 5.94
N SER A 41 3.42 5.14 5.90
CA SER A 41 2.08 5.71 6.05
C SER A 41 1.14 5.33 4.91
N TRP A 42 -0.17 5.42 5.12
CA TRP A 42 -1.20 5.13 4.13
C TRP A 42 -1.10 3.71 3.52
N ASN A 43 -0.85 2.72 4.38
CA ASN A 43 -0.90 1.29 4.07
C ASN A 43 -2.02 0.59 4.85
N CYS A 44 -2.05 -0.75 4.84
CA CYS A 44 -3.02 -1.58 5.55
C CYS A 44 -2.37 -2.36 6.70
N ILE A 45 -1.35 -1.78 7.35
CA ILE A 45 -0.54 -2.46 8.37
C ILE A 45 -1.20 -2.27 9.75
N PRO A 46 -1.52 -3.34 10.49
CA PRO A 46 -2.12 -3.23 11.82
C PRO A 46 -1.16 -2.53 12.81
N ASP A 47 -1.73 -1.86 13.81
CA ASP A 47 -1.00 -1.23 14.92
C ASP A 47 0.02 -0.14 14.52
N ARG A 48 -0.05 0.36 13.29
CA ARG A 48 0.72 1.52 12.81
C ARG A 48 -0.14 2.78 12.77
N VAL A 49 0.52 3.92 12.91
CA VAL A 49 -0.13 5.24 12.79
C VAL A 49 -0.33 5.62 11.32
N LYS A 50 -1.30 6.49 11.05
CA LYS A 50 -1.57 7.06 9.71
C LYS A 50 -1.80 6.00 8.62
N GLN A 51 -2.52 4.92 8.95
CA GLN A 51 -2.85 3.86 8.00
C GLN A 51 -4.17 4.16 7.28
N ARG A 52 -4.41 3.44 6.18
CA ARG A 52 -5.69 3.46 5.46
C ARG A 52 -6.81 2.98 6.36
N THR A 53 -8.02 3.36 5.98
CA THR A 53 -9.22 2.86 6.66
C THR A 53 -9.41 1.37 6.38
N TRP A 54 -10.12 0.70 7.29
CA TRP A 54 -10.45 -0.71 7.13
C TRP A 54 -11.18 -1.03 5.82
N ASN A 55 -12.10 -0.15 5.41
CA ASN A 55 -12.89 -0.34 4.20
C ASN A 55 -11.99 -0.33 2.95
N GLU A 56 -11.09 0.65 2.81
CA GLU A 56 -10.13 0.71 1.71
C GLU A 56 -9.23 -0.55 1.66
N CYS A 57 -8.87 -1.10 2.81
CA CYS A 57 -8.04 -2.29 2.91
C CYS A 57 -8.78 -3.59 2.58
N GLN A 58 -10.07 -3.69 2.87
CA GLN A 58 -10.87 -4.89 2.61
C GLN A 58 -11.10 -5.14 1.13
N ASP A 59 -11.36 -4.08 0.36
CA ASP A 59 -11.60 -4.18 -1.08
C ASP A 59 -10.41 -4.86 -1.78
N LEU A 60 -9.17 -4.51 -1.42
CA LEU A 60 -8.00 -5.15 -2.02
C LEU A 60 -7.76 -6.59 -1.55
N LYS A 61 -8.13 -6.95 -0.31
CA LYS A 61 -8.00 -8.35 0.15
C LYS A 61 -8.78 -9.31 -0.73
N GLN A 62 -9.94 -8.87 -1.22
CA GLN A 62 -10.82 -9.64 -2.09
C GLN A 62 -10.36 -9.62 -3.56
N HIS A 63 -9.62 -8.59 -3.97
CA HIS A 63 -9.21 -8.36 -5.35
C HIS A 63 -7.69 -8.30 -5.53
N LYS A 64 -6.97 -9.30 -5.00
CA LYS A 64 -5.52 -9.40 -5.23
C LYS A 64 -5.22 -9.65 -6.71
N VAL A 65 -4.24 -8.92 -7.23
CA VAL A 65 -3.74 -9.12 -8.59
C VAL A 65 -2.81 -10.34 -8.61
N ASP A 66 -3.11 -11.29 -9.49
CA ASP A 66 -2.18 -12.38 -9.83
C ASP A 66 -1.29 -11.92 -10.98
N CYS A 67 -0.08 -11.46 -10.65
CA CYS A 67 0.89 -10.95 -11.63
C CYS A 67 1.26 -11.97 -12.72
N SER A 68 1.12 -13.28 -12.46
CA SER A 68 1.40 -14.34 -13.44
C SER A 68 0.38 -14.37 -14.58
N LYS A 69 -0.83 -13.87 -14.31
CA LYS A 69 -1.92 -13.75 -15.28
C LYS A 69 -1.92 -12.42 -16.03
N VAL A 70 -1.09 -11.47 -15.59
CA VAL A 70 -0.96 -10.16 -16.24
C VAL A 70 0.12 -10.26 -17.30
N GLN A 71 -0.27 -10.14 -18.57
CA GLN A 71 0.70 -10.02 -19.66
C GLN A 71 1.32 -8.62 -19.63
N CYS A 72 2.57 -8.55 -19.16
CA CYS A 72 3.40 -7.35 -19.21
C CYS A 72 4.56 -7.60 -20.19
N GLY A 73 4.58 -6.86 -21.31
CA GLY A 73 5.68 -6.86 -22.27
C GLY A 73 5.44 -7.70 -23.54
N SER A 74 4.73 -7.13 -24.52
CA SER A 74 4.88 -7.55 -25.92
C SER A 74 5.97 -6.71 -26.57
N SER A 75 7.18 -7.26 -26.66
CA SER A 75 8.29 -6.65 -27.38
C SER A 75 8.70 -7.50 -28.58
N VAL A 76 7.79 -7.82 -29.51
CA VAL A 76 8.16 -8.08 -30.91
C VAL A 76 6.98 -7.75 -31.83
N GLY A 77 7.16 -6.74 -32.68
CA GLY A 77 6.51 -6.62 -33.99
C GLY A 77 4.98 -6.70 -34.07
N GLY A 78 4.32 -5.56 -33.98
CA GLY A 78 3.04 -5.32 -34.66
C GLY A 78 1.77 -5.78 -33.94
N SER A 79 0.79 -4.89 -33.98
CA SER A 79 -0.62 -5.09 -33.57
C SER A 79 -0.91 -4.82 -32.09
N ALA A 80 -1.59 -3.70 -31.90
CA ALA A 80 -2.15 -3.20 -30.66
C ALA A 80 -3.12 -4.20 -30.01
N PHE A 81 -3.20 -4.16 -28.67
CA PHE A 81 -4.41 -4.03 -27.83
C PHE A 81 -4.13 -4.55 -26.39
N PRO A 82 -4.85 -4.03 -25.39
CA PRO A 82 -4.27 -3.09 -24.45
C PRO A 82 -3.85 -3.82 -23.15
N CYS A 83 -2.80 -3.35 -22.47
CA CYS A 83 -2.86 -3.42 -21.01
C CYS A 83 -4.20 -2.78 -20.63
N PRO A 84 -5.02 -3.34 -19.74
CA PRO A 84 -5.98 -2.52 -19.05
C PRO A 84 -5.11 -1.56 -18.23
N LEU A 85 -4.70 -0.45 -18.84
CA LEU A 85 -4.62 0.79 -18.11
C LEU A 85 -6.02 0.91 -17.55
N VAL A 86 -6.18 0.47 -16.30
CA VAL A 86 -7.22 1.04 -15.46
C VAL A 86 -6.82 2.51 -15.44
N MET A 87 -7.28 3.25 -16.45
CA MET A 87 -7.33 4.70 -16.42
C MET A 87 -8.34 4.96 -15.33
N VAL A 88 -7.85 4.95 -14.08
CA VAL A 88 -8.54 5.63 -13.01
C VAL A 88 -8.65 7.05 -13.54
N PRO A 89 -9.86 7.56 -13.86
CA PRO A 89 -9.98 8.95 -14.22
C PRO A 89 -9.33 9.75 -13.10
N PRO A 90 -8.62 10.86 -13.39
CA PRO A 90 -8.26 11.78 -12.33
C PRO A 90 -9.60 12.32 -11.81
N ALA A 91 -10.14 11.68 -10.78
CA ALA A 91 -11.21 12.25 -9.99
C ALA A 91 -10.67 13.61 -9.58
N ALA A 92 -11.35 14.62 -10.09
CA ALA A 92 -10.92 16.00 -10.08
C ALA A 92 -10.24 16.34 -8.75
N ALA A 93 -9.10 17.03 -8.85
CA ALA A 93 -8.63 17.88 -7.78
C ALA A 93 -9.78 18.83 -7.39
N ALA A 94 -10.59 18.44 -6.41
CA ALA A 94 -11.59 19.28 -5.78
C ALA A 94 -12.03 18.63 -4.45
N ALA A 95 -11.32 19.01 -3.39
CA ALA A 95 -11.86 19.29 -2.08
C ALA A 95 -12.99 18.39 -1.55
N ALA A 96 -12.61 17.44 -0.70
CA ALA A 96 -13.26 17.30 0.60
C ALA A 96 -12.23 16.75 1.58
N ALA A 97 -11.70 17.62 2.44
CA ALA A 97 -11.11 17.14 3.69
C ALA A 97 -12.17 16.27 4.39
N PRO A 98 -11.84 15.05 4.85
CA PRO A 98 -12.78 14.32 5.67
C PRO A 98 -12.99 15.13 6.95
N VAL A 99 -14.22 15.60 7.13
CA VAL A 99 -14.65 16.19 8.40
C VAL A 99 -14.38 15.14 9.48
N LEU A 100 -13.53 15.47 10.45
CA LEU A 100 -13.35 14.69 11.67
C LEU A 100 -14.72 14.55 12.34
N SER A 101 -15.38 13.41 12.16
CA SER A 101 -16.50 13.05 13.03
C SER A 101 -15.90 12.43 14.29
N ASN A 102 -15.84 13.23 15.36
CA ASN A 102 -15.45 12.81 16.70
C ASN A 102 -16.54 11.95 17.36
N ALA A 103 -16.95 10.87 16.70
CA ALA A 103 -17.81 9.86 17.30
C ALA A 103 -16.95 8.69 17.78
N PRO A 104 -16.99 8.33 19.08
CA PRO A 104 -16.30 7.15 19.56
C PRO A 104 -16.99 5.90 19.01
N VAL A 105 -16.37 5.22 18.04
CA VAL A 105 -16.86 3.92 17.54
C VAL A 105 -16.36 2.84 18.49
N LYS A 106 -17.29 2.33 19.31
CA LYS A 106 -17.06 1.23 20.25
C LYS A 106 -16.78 -0.06 19.47
N CYS A 107 -15.58 -0.63 19.64
CA CYS A 107 -15.28 -1.98 19.19
C CYS A 107 -16.02 -2.97 20.11
N GLU A 108 -16.93 -3.79 19.57
CA GLU A 108 -17.37 -5.01 20.26
C GLU A 108 -16.84 -6.23 19.51
N ILE A 109 -16.03 -7.01 20.23
CA ILE A 109 -15.50 -8.30 19.81
C ILE A 109 -16.63 -9.31 19.92
N ARG A 110 -17.00 -9.93 18.80
CA ARG A 110 -17.95 -11.05 18.80
C ARG A 110 -17.18 -12.32 19.18
N MET A 111 -17.47 -12.88 20.35
CA MET A 111 -16.99 -14.19 20.80
C MET A 111 -17.52 -15.32 19.91
#